data_AF-A0A7J7KW41-F1
#
_entry.id   AF-A0A7J7KW41-F1
#
_cell.length_a   1.000
_cell.length_b   1.000
_cell.length_c   1.000
_cell.angle_alpha   90.00
_cell.angle_beta   90.00
_cell.angle_gamma   90.00
#
_symmetry.space_group_name_H-M   'P 1'
#
loop_
_entity.id
_entity.type
_entity.pdbx_description
1 polymer ?
#
loop_
_entity_poly.entity_id
_entity_poly.type
_entity_poly.pdbx_seq_one_letter_code
_entity_poly.pdbx_strand_id
1 'polypeptide(L)'
;MYPGTLGYIALEWQHSRITVKADICSYGVVLVEVVSGRKNLDYLRPESDMHLLKLLERKVEEDRLFDIVDFESEDLQCAEE
;
A
#
# COMPACT_ATOMS: atom_id res chain seq x y z
N MET A 1 -16.18 -39.20 -10.33
CA MET A 1 -14.77 -39.30 -9.89
C MET A 1 -13.89 -39.08 -11.11
N TYR A 2 -13.44 -37.84 -11.32
CA TYR A 2 -12.21 -37.55 -12.05
C TYR A 2 -11.13 -37.26 -11.01
N PRO A 3 -9.87 -37.69 -11.22
CA PRO A 3 -8.81 -37.54 -10.24
C PRO A 3 -8.28 -36.10 -10.27
N GLY A 4 -8.40 -35.37 -9.16
CA GLY A 4 -7.84 -34.03 -9.00
C GLY A 4 -7.93 -33.56 -7.55
N THR A 5 -6.77 -33.32 -6.94
CA THR A 5 -6.59 -32.95 -5.52
C THR A 5 -6.99 -31.49 -5.28
N LEU A 6 -7.73 -31.23 -4.19
CA LEU A 6 -7.94 -29.87 -3.67
C LEU A 6 -6.56 -29.26 -3.34
N GLY A 7 -6.04 -28.39 -4.22
CA GLY A 7 -4.67 -27.87 -4.12
C GLY A 7 -3.99 -27.54 -5.45
N TYR A 8 -4.55 -27.99 -6.58
CA TYR A 8 -4.07 -27.62 -7.92
C TYR A 8 -4.95 -26.54 -8.55
N ILE A 9 -4.76 -25.30 -8.09
CA ILE A 9 -4.97 -24.15 -8.97
C ILE A 9 -3.74 -24.13 -9.88
N ALA A 10 -3.92 -24.20 -11.18
CA ALA A 10 -2.81 -24.14 -12.11
C ALA A 10 -2.12 -22.76 -12.02
N LEU A 11 -0.78 -22.77 -11.93
CA LEU A 11 0.07 -21.57 -11.72
C LEU A 11 -0.16 -20.48 -12.78
N GLU A 12 -0.68 -20.82 -13.96
CA GLU A 12 -0.93 -19.90 -15.06
C GLU A 12 -2.03 -18.84 -14.83
N TRP A 13 -2.80 -18.86 -13.73
CA TRP A 13 -3.88 -17.88 -13.50
C TRP A 13 -3.47 -16.64 -12.68
N GLN A 14 -2.25 -16.58 -12.13
CA GLN A 14 -1.71 -15.36 -11.51
C GLN A 14 -1.07 -14.44 -12.56
N HIS A 15 -1.83 -14.08 -13.60
CA HIS A 15 -1.39 -13.12 -14.59
C HIS A 15 -1.14 -11.75 -13.93
N SER A 16 0.11 -11.51 -13.52
CA SER A 16 0.69 -10.18 -13.30
C SER A 16 0.56 -9.37 -14.58
N ARG A 17 -0.63 -8.82 -14.83
CA ARG A 17 -0.87 -7.86 -15.90
C ARG A 17 -0.23 -6.56 -15.45
N ILE A 18 1.05 -6.39 -15.77
CA ILE A 18 1.71 -5.09 -15.75
C ILE A 18 0.93 -4.22 -16.74
N THR A 19 0.16 -3.31 -16.20
CA THR A 19 -0.60 -2.34 -16.99
C THR A 19 -0.11 -0.96 -16.62
N VAL A 20 -0.13 -0.03 -17.58
CA VAL A 20 0.18 1.39 -17.32
C VAL A 20 -0.69 1.92 -16.16
N LYS A 21 -1.94 1.45 -16.06
CA LYS A 21 -2.83 1.78 -14.95
C LYS A 21 -2.34 1.26 -13.60
N ALA A 22 -1.87 0.02 -13.53
CA ALA A 22 -1.31 -0.54 -12.30
C ALA A 22 -0.04 0.20 -11.88
N ASP A 23 0.84 0.54 -12.84
CA ASP A 23 2.08 1.28 -12.59
C ASP A 23 1.82 2.69 -12.03
N ILE A 24 0.87 3.42 -12.62
CA ILE A 24 0.42 4.74 -12.12
C ILE A 24 -0.17 4.62 -10.72
N CYS A 25 -0.97 3.58 -10.45
CA CYS A 25 -1.54 3.34 -9.12
C CYS A 25 -0.45 3.05 -8.08
N SER A 26 0.55 2.20 -8.40
CA SER A 26 1.66 1.93 -7.48
C SER A 26 2.53 3.16 -7.24
N TYR A 27 2.79 3.96 -8.29
CA TYR A 27 3.52 5.22 -8.14
C TYR A 27 2.78 6.19 -7.21
N GLY A 28 1.45 6.28 -7.31
CA GLY A 28 0.64 7.08 -6.41
C GLY A 28 0.77 6.66 -4.94
N VAL A 29 0.83 5.36 -4.66
CA VAL A 29 1.07 4.85 -3.30
C VAL A 29 2.44 5.29 -2.79
N VAL A 30 3.50 5.11 -3.59
CA VAL A 30 4.85 5.52 -3.22
C VAL A 30 4.93 7.02 -2.97
N LEU A 31 4.26 7.84 -3.79
CA LEU A 31 4.21 9.29 -3.58
C LEU A 31 3.58 9.63 -2.22
N VAL A 32 2.48 8.96 -1.86
CA VAL A 32 1.83 9.15 -0.56
C VAL A 32 2.73 8.70 0.59
N GLU A 33 3.45 7.58 0.45
CA GLU A 33 4.43 7.13 1.45
C GLU A 33 5.54 8.17 1.66
N VAL A 34 6.09 8.72 0.57
CA VAL A 34 7.16 9.73 0.62
C VAL A 34 6.71 11.02 1.27
N VAL A 35 5.56 11.58 0.87
CA VAL A 35 5.08 12.84 1.47
C VAL A 35 4.61 12.66 2.90
N SER A 36 4.21 11.45 3.29
CA SER A 36 3.71 11.17 4.64
C SER A 36 4.76 10.67 5.62
N GLY A 37 5.95 10.30 5.14
CA GLY A 37 6.97 9.63 5.95
C GLY A 37 6.52 8.28 6.53
N ARG A 38 5.42 7.70 6.03
CA ARG A 38 4.80 6.47 6.58
C ARG A 38 4.78 5.36 5.54
N LYS A 39 4.90 4.12 6.03
CA LYS A 39 4.70 2.91 5.21
C LYS A 39 3.23 2.72 4.89
N ASN A 40 2.92 2.19 3.70
CA ASN A 40 1.54 1.90 3.29
C ASN A 40 0.82 0.95 4.26
N LEU A 41 1.57 0.01 4.82
CA LEU A 41 1.17 -0.90 5.88
C LEU A 41 2.12 -0.70 7.07
N ASP A 42 1.60 -0.08 8.13
CA ASP A 42 2.35 0.18 9.36
C ASP A 42 1.70 -0.56 10.54
N TYR A 43 2.21 -1.75 10.86
CA TYR A 43 1.72 -2.59 11.95
C TYR A 43 1.98 -2.02 13.35
N LEU A 44 2.79 -0.96 13.46
CA LEU A 44 3.04 -0.29 14.73
C LEU A 44 1.91 0.69 15.10
N ARG A 45 1.01 0.97 14.15
CA ARG A 45 -0.13 1.87 14.33
C ARG A 45 -1.43 1.09 14.64
N PRO A 46 -2.42 1.75 15.27
CA PRO A 46 -3.73 1.13 15.49
C PRO A 46 -4.39 0.72 14.17
N GLU A 47 -5.28 -0.28 14.21
CA GLU A 47 -5.96 -0.82 13.01
C GLU A 47 -6.63 0.25 12.13
N SER A 48 -7.08 1.36 12.74
CA SER A 48 -7.68 2.50 12.04
C SER A 48 -6.70 3.24 11.11
N ASP A 49 -5.41 3.20 11.42
CA ASP A 49 -4.34 3.97 10.78
C ASP A 49 -3.24 3.07 10.19
N MET A 50 -3.38 1.75 10.35
CA MET A 50 -2.46 0.74 9.82
C MET A 50 -2.36 0.78 8.29
N HIS A 51 -3.47 1.12 7.61
CA HIS A 51 -3.50 1.28 6.16
C HIS A 51 -3.46 2.77 5.77
N LEU A 52 -2.34 3.20 5.19
CA LEU A 52 -2.13 4.60 4.80
C LEU A 52 -3.19 5.09 3.81
N LEU A 53 -3.63 4.24 2.88
CA LEU A 53 -4.69 4.58 1.93
C LEU A 53 -6.04 4.83 2.59
N LYS A 54 -6.42 4.03 3.60
CA LYS A 54 -7.67 4.25 4.36
C LYS A 54 -7.60 5.54 5.18
N LEU A 55 -6.43 5.81 5.77
CA LEU A 55 -6.17 7.07 6.45
C LEU A 55 -6.29 8.26 5.47
N LEU A 56 -5.74 8.13 4.27
CA LEU A 56 -5.83 9.13 3.20
C LEU A 56 -7.28 9.41 2.80
N GLU A 57 -8.05 8.37 2.50
CA GLU A 57 -9.48 8.50 2.14
C GLU A 57 -10.26 9.28 3.22
N ARG A 58 -10.10 8.90 4.49
CA ARG A 58 -10.73 9.62 5.61
C ARG A 58 -10.28 11.09 5.68
N LYS A 59 -9.00 11.37 5.46
CA LYS A 59 -8.46 12.75 5.51
C LYS A 59 -8.93 13.62 4.34
N VAL A 60 -9.18 13.01 3.18
CA VAL A 60 -9.84 13.67 2.05
C VAL A 60 -11.28 14.04 2.43
N GLU A 61 -12.04 13.10 3.01
CA GLU A 61 -13.43 13.33 3.44
C GLU A 61 -13.53 14.40 4.54
N GLU A 62 -12.54 14.49 5.41
CA GLU A 62 -12.42 15.50 6.47
C GLU A 62 -11.91 16.87 5.96
N ASP A 63 -11.58 17.03 4.67
CA ASP A 63 -10.92 18.21 4.09
C ASP A 63 -9.59 18.59 4.81
N ARG A 64 -8.90 17.56 5.32
CA ARG A 64 -7.69 17.66 6.17
C ARG A 64 -6.51 16.91 5.56
N LEU A 65 -6.37 16.97 4.24
CA LEU A 65 -5.31 16.30 3.49
C LEU A 65 -3.90 16.69 3.93
N PHE A 66 -3.69 17.95 4.27
CA PHE A 66 -2.37 18.47 4.67
C PHE A 66 -1.83 17.84 5.96
N ASP A 67 -2.69 17.27 6.81
CA ASP A 67 -2.28 16.60 8.04
C ASP A 67 -1.50 15.30 7.80
N ILE A 68 -1.56 14.76 6.57
CA ILE A 68 -0.80 13.57 6.20
C ILE A 68 0.63 13.94 5.83
N VAL A 69 0.89 15.19 5.42
CA VAL A 69 2.20 15.61 4.96
C VAL A 69 3.13 15.77 6.16
N ASP A 70 4.19 14.96 6.17
CA ASP A 70 5.25 15.08 7.18
C ASP A 70 6.36 15.97 6.64
N PHE A 71 6.59 17.10 7.30
CA PHE A 71 7.65 18.05 6.94
C PHE A 71 8.94 17.81 7.74
N GLU A 72 8.92 16.93 8.75
CA GLU A 72 10.10 16.62 9.57
C GLU A 72 10.73 15.30 9.11
N SER A 73 11.66 15.41 8.18
CA SER A 73 12.47 14.29 7.69
C SER A 73 13.71 14.10 8.58
N GLU A 74 13.61 13.27 9.61
CA GLU A 74 14.74 12.46 10.06
C GLU A 74 14.34 10.98 9.98
N ASP A 75 15.24 10.18 9.40
CA ASP A 75 15.23 8.72 9.35
C ASP A 75 14.38 8.01 8.28
N LEU A 76 14.87 8.07 7.05
CA LEU A 76 14.82 6.92 6.15
C LEU A 76 15.82 5.86 6.65
N GLN A 77 15.49 5.15 7.73
CA GLN A 77 16.21 3.92 8.06
C GLN A 77 15.84 2.88 7.02
N CYS A 78 16.72 2.76 6.01
CA CYS A 78 16.83 1.61 5.14
C CYS A 78 16.82 0.37 6.02
N ALA A 79 15.73 -0.40 5.96
CA ALA A 79 15.76 -1.78 6.38
C ALA A 79 16.64 -2.51 5.37
N GLU A 80 17.94 -2.59 5.67
CA GLU A 80 18.84 -3.57 5.09
C GLU A 80 18.42 -4.95 5.64
N GLU A 81 18.02 -5.86 4.75
CA GLU A 81 18.07 -7.31 4.97
C GLU A 81 19.36 -7.89 4.37
#